data_AF-A0A7C5KI57-F1
#
_entry.id   AF-A0A7C5KI57-F1
#
_cell.length_a   1.000
_cell.length_b   1.000
_cell.length_c   1.000
_cell.angle_alpha   90.00
_cell.angle_beta   90.00
_cell.angle_gamma   90.00
#
_symmetry.space_group_name_H-M   'P 1'
#
loop_
_entity.id
_entity.type
_entity.pdbx_description
1 polymer ?
#
loop_
_entity_poly.entity_id
_entity_poly.type
_entity_poly.pdbx_seq_one_letter_code
_entity_poly.pdbx_strand_id
1 'polypeptide(L)'
;RERKQREYLAALDRQLQAARSNLEEARRRYLHGLNDYLPVLTALSAVQQVQRTMVTAKRELLSYRIQLHRALGGDWTGRLAPPGPPTGKGGGKP
;
A
#
# COMPACT_ATOMS: atom_id res chain seq x y z
N ARG A 1 -10.74 -6.54 6.68
CA ARG A 1 -9.95 -5.44 6.07
C ARG A 1 -8.90 -5.99 5.11
N GLU A 2 -8.04 -6.92 5.56
CA GLU A 2 -7.05 -7.57 4.69
C GLU A 2 -7.63 -8.24 3.42
N ARG A 3 -8.71 -9.03 3.56
CA ARG A 3 -9.36 -9.69 2.41
C ARG A 3 -9.79 -8.69 1.32
N LYS A 4 -10.49 -7.60 1.72
CA LYS A 4 -10.87 -6.52 0.81
C LYS A 4 -9.66 -5.85 0.15
N GLN A 5 -8.54 -5.72 0.87
CA GLN A 5 -7.31 -5.17 0.29
C GLN A 5 -6.71 -6.08 -0.79
N ARG A 6 -6.78 -7.41 -0.60
CA ARG A 6 -6.36 -8.37 -1.62
C ARG A 6 -7.26 -8.33 -2.86
N GLU A 7 -8.58 -8.22 -2.66
CA GLU A 7 -9.55 -8.01 -3.76
C GLU A 7 -9.26 -6.71 -4.52
N TYR A 8 -8.94 -5.62 -3.81
CA TYR A 8 -8.57 -4.35 -4.42
C TYR A 8 -7.27 -4.45 -5.23
N LEU A 9 -6.25 -5.15 -4.72
CA LEU A 9 -5.02 -5.41 -5.47
C LEU A 9 -5.28 -6.22 -6.76
N ALA A 10 -6.20 -7.18 -6.73
CA ALA A 10 -6.59 -7.93 -7.94
C ALA A 10 -7.35 -7.06 -8.96
N ALA A 11 -8.12 -6.07 -8.50
CA ALA A 11 -8.74 -5.08 -9.38
C ALA A 11 -7.69 -4.15 -10.01
N LEU A 12 -6.71 -3.67 -9.23
CA LEU A 12 -5.60 -2.86 -9.72
C LEU A 12 -4.73 -3.60 -10.73
N ASP A 13 -4.53 -4.91 -10.55
CA ASP A 13 -3.81 -5.73 -11.52
C ASP A 13 -4.53 -5.76 -12.88
N ARG A 14 -5.85 -6.01 -12.89
CA ARG A 14 -6.65 -5.95 -14.12
C ARG A 14 -6.59 -4.56 -14.77
N GLN A 15 -6.66 -3.50 -13.98
CA GLN A 15 -6.53 -2.13 -14.47
C GLN A 15 -5.14 -1.88 -15.08
N LEU A 16 -4.08 -2.42 -14.49
CA LEU A 16 -2.72 -2.30 -15.00
C LEU A 16 -2.56 -3.01 -16.35
N GLN A 17 -3.14 -4.20 -16.51
CA GLN A 17 -3.13 -4.91 -17.78
C GLN A 17 -3.85 -4.11 -18.87
N ALA A 18 -5.05 -3.59 -18.58
CA ALA A 18 -5.78 -2.74 -19.52
C ALA A 18 -5.01 -1.46 -19.91
N ALA A 19 -4.39 -0.80 -18.94
CA ALA A 19 -3.57 0.39 -19.19
C ALA A 19 -2.34 0.08 -20.06
N ARG A 20 -1.71 -1.09 -19.86
CA ARG A 20 -0.57 -1.55 -20.68
C ARG A 20 -0.99 -1.85 -22.11
N SER A 21 -2.10 -2.56 -22.32
CA SER A 21 -2.63 -2.81 -23.66
C SER A 21 -2.99 -1.50 -24.38
N ASN A 22 -3.54 -0.51 -23.66
CA ASN A 22 -3.78 0.81 -24.24
C ASN A 22 -2.48 1.53 -24.65
N LEU A 23 -1.43 1.45 -23.83
CA LEU A 23 -0.12 2.01 -24.17
C LEU A 23 0.51 1.34 -25.40
N GLU A 24 0.40 0.01 -25.50
CA GLU A 24 0.86 -0.74 -26.67
C GLU A 24 0.14 -0.28 -27.93
N GLU A 25 -1.19 -0.14 -27.88
CA GLU A 25 -1.99 0.35 -29.00
C GLU A 25 -1.65 1.79 -29.38
N ALA A 26 -1.51 2.69 -28.40
CA ALA A 26 -1.12 4.07 -28.65
C ALA A 26 0.26 4.15 -29.34
N ARG A 27 1.21 3.33 -28.91
CA ARG A 27 2.53 3.23 -29.56
C ARG A 27 2.42 2.70 -30.98
N ARG A 28 1.62 1.65 -31.23
CA ARG A 28 1.39 1.15 -32.60
C ARG A 28 0.87 2.25 -33.52
N ARG A 29 -0.16 2.98 -33.09
CA ARG A 29 -0.75 4.07 -33.89
C ARG A 29 0.26 5.18 -34.18
N TYR A 30 1.04 5.58 -33.19
CA TYR A 30 2.11 6.56 -33.38
C TYR A 30 3.16 6.09 -34.38
N LEU A 31 3.64 4.85 -34.26
CA LEU A 31 4.64 4.27 -35.17
C LEU A 31 4.13 4.13 -36.61
N HIS A 32 2.82 3.94 -36.79
CA HIS A 32 2.17 3.93 -38.10
C HIS A 32 1.75 5.31 -38.60
N GLY A 33 2.09 6.39 -37.88
CA GLY A 33 1.73 7.77 -38.26
C GLY A 33 0.24 8.08 -38.20
N LEU A 34 -0.56 7.25 -37.53
CA LEU A 34 -2.01 7.40 -37.43
C LEU A 34 -2.42 8.46 -36.40
N ASN A 35 -1.56 8.73 -35.41
CA ASN A 35 -1.79 9.70 -34.33
C ASN A 35 -0.46 10.37 -33.92
N ASP A 36 -0.56 11.57 -33.35
CA ASP A 36 0.55 12.26 -32.69
C ASP A 36 1.04 11.50 -31.43
N TYR A 37 2.17 11.95 -30.86
CA TYR A 37 2.80 11.30 -29.70
C TYR A 37 2.08 11.53 -28.37
N LEU A 38 1.21 12.54 -28.27
CA LEU A 38 0.52 12.89 -27.01
C LEU A 38 -0.30 11.71 -26.42
N PRO A 39 -1.10 10.96 -27.20
CA PRO A 39 -1.73 9.72 -26.75
C PRO A 39 -0.79 8.70 -26.07
N VAL A 40 0.46 8.58 -26.54
CA VAL A 40 1.45 7.67 -25.94
C VAL A 40 1.83 8.15 -24.54
N LEU A 41 2.07 9.45 -24.37
CA LEU A 41 2.37 10.05 -23.08
C LEU A 41 1.19 9.88 -22.11
N THR A 42 -0.04 10.14 -22.56
CA THR A 42 -1.24 9.95 -21.75
C THR A 42 -1.39 8.50 -21.29
N ALA A 43 -1.21 7.53 -22.19
CA ALA A 43 -1.28 6.11 -21.85
C ALA A 43 -0.14 5.69 -20.90
N LEU A 44 1.07 6.24 -21.06
CA LEU A 44 2.19 5.99 -20.17
C LEU A 44 1.91 6.54 -18.76
N SER A 45 1.40 7.76 -18.65
CA SER A 45 1.01 8.36 -17.37
C SER A 45 -0.08 7.53 -16.66
N ALA A 46 -1.04 6.98 -17.41
CA ALA A 46 -2.06 6.09 -16.86
C ALA A 46 -1.45 4.82 -16.27
N VAL A 47 -0.55 4.13 -17.00
CA VAL A 47 0.18 2.95 -16.49
C VAL A 47 0.91 3.28 -15.20
N GLN A 48 1.67 4.37 -15.18
CA GLN A 48 2.45 4.77 -14.01
C GLN A 48 1.56 5.11 -12.80
N GLN A 49 0.41 5.73 -13.03
CA GLN A 49 -0.55 6.05 -11.97
C GLN A 49 -1.10 4.78 -11.30
N VAL A 50 -1.46 3.77 -12.09
CA VAL A 50 -1.93 2.48 -11.56
C VAL A 50 -0.82 1.77 -10.78
N GLN A 51 0.42 1.79 -11.29
CA GLN A 51 1.56 1.21 -10.58
C GLN A 51 1.81 1.87 -9.22
N ARG A 52 1.81 3.20 -9.15
CA ARG A 52 1.94 3.93 -7.87
C ARG A 52 0.83 3.55 -6.89
N THR A 53 -0.40 3.47 -7.38
CA THR A 53 -1.56 3.06 -6.57
C THR A 53 -1.38 1.64 -6.04
N MET A 54 -0.89 0.71 -6.86
CA MET A 54 -0.60 -0.67 -6.44
C MET A 54 0.50 -0.73 -5.36
N VAL A 55 1.55 0.08 -5.45
CA VAL A 55 2.59 0.16 -4.40
C VAL A 55 1.99 0.61 -3.08
N THR A 56 1.17 1.66 -3.09
CA THR A 56 0.47 2.12 -1.88
C THR A 56 -0.45 1.05 -1.31
N ALA A 57 -1.24 0.37 -2.15
CA ALA A 57 -2.15 -0.69 -1.73
C ALA A 57 -1.41 -1.89 -1.12
N LYS A 58 -0.24 -2.26 -1.65
CA LYS A 58 0.62 -3.31 -1.07
C LYS A 58 1.14 -2.91 0.32
N ARG A 59 1.55 -1.65 0.49
CA ARG A 59 1.99 -1.12 1.80
C ARG A 59 0.85 -1.19 2.83
N GLU A 60 -0.36 -0.84 2.45
CA GLU A 60 -1.55 -0.93 3.31
C GLU A 60 -1.86 -2.38 3.71
N LEU A 61 -1.73 -3.34 2.79
CA LEU A 61 -1.90 -4.76 3.10
C LEU A 61 -0.94 -5.20 4.22
N LEU A 62 0.33 -4.80 4.15
CA LEU A 62 1.31 -5.07 5.20
C LEU A 62 0.93 -4.41 6.52
N SER A 63 0.45 -3.16 6.49
CA SER A 63 -0.03 -2.47 7.69
C SER A 63 -1.20 -3.22 8.37
N TYR A 64 -2.18 -3.70 7.59
CA TYR A 64 -3.27 -4.50 8.14
C TYR A 64 -2.80 -5.80 8.76
N ARG A 65 -1.80 -6.47 8.17
CA ARG A 65 -1.20 -7.68 8.76
C ARG A 65 -0.50 -7.38 10.08
N ILE A 66 0.30 -6.31 10.15
CA ILE A 66 0.97 -5.89 11.39
C ILE A 66 -0.06 -5.60 12.50
N GLN A 67 -1.12 -4.87 12.16
CA GLN A 67 -2.20 -4.56 13.11
C GLN A 67 -2.91 -5.82 13.61
N LEU A 68 -3.18 -6.78 12.71
CA LEU A 68 -3.79 -8.04 13.08
C LEU A 68 -2.90 -8.84 14.03
N HIS A 69 -1.59 -8.96 13.73
CA HIS A 69 -0.65 -9.63 14.63
C HIS A 69 -0.55 -8.95 16.00
N ARG A 70 -0.54 -7.61 16.04
CA ARG A 70 -0.59 -6.86 17.31
C ARG A 70 -1.90 -7.05 18.07
N ALA A 71 -3.04 -7.18 17.40
CA ALA A 71 -4.31 -7.44 18.07
C ALA A 71 -4.43 -8.88 18.60
N LEU A 72 -3.85 -9.86 17.91
CA LEU A 72 -3.91 -11.28 18.31
C LEU A 72 -2.88 -11.65 19.38
N GLY A 73 -1.83 -10.87 19.56
CA GLY A 73 -0.76 -11.16 20.51
C GLY A 73 0.13 -9.95 20.74
N GLY A 74 -0.41 -8.75 20.96
CA GLY A 74 0.36 -7.56 21.33
C GLY A 74 0.36 -7.25 22.82
N ASP A 75 -0.53 -7.88 23.58
CA ASP A 75 -0.63 -7.69 25.04
C ASP A 75 0.45 -8.42 25.85
N TRP A 76 1.28 -9.26 25.23
CA TRP A 76 2.45 -9.85 25.92
C TRP A 76 3.67 -8.91 25.86
N THR A 77 3.81 -8.06 24.84
CA THR A 77 4.90 -7.07 24.78
C THR A 77 4.80 -6.03 25.90
N GLY A 78 3.58 -5.67 26.34
CA GLY A 78 3.39 -4.83 27.53
C GLY A 78 3.81 -5.51 28.85
N ARG A 79 3.80 -6.84 28.91
CA ARG A 79 4.24 -7.63 30.09
C ARG A 79 5.75 -7.84 30.14
N LEU A 80 6.46 -7.55 29.05
CA LEU A 80 7.92 -7.60 28.97
C LEU A 80 8.58 -6.25 29.25
N ALA A 81 7.80 -5.18 29.40
CA ALA A 81 8.33 -3.93 29.92
C ALA A 81 8.79 -4.16 31.37
N PRO A 82 10.08 -3.94 31.70
CA PRO A 82 10.56 -4.14 33.07
C PRO A 82 9.76 -3.25 34.02
N PRO A 83 9.42 -3.72 35.23
CA PRO A 83 8.75 -2.89 36.21
C PRO A 83 9.57 -1.61 36.41
N GLY A 84 8.94 -0.45 36.17
CA GLY A 84 9.55 0.84 36.46
C GLY A 84 10.03 0.89 37.91
N PRO A 85 11.09 1.67 38.21
CA PRO A 85 11.70 1.69 39.53
C PRO A 85 10.64 1.99 40.61
N PRO A 86 10.70 1.34 41.78
CA PRO A 86 9.73 1.55 42.85
C PRO A 86 9.74 3.04 43.22
N THR A 87 8.61 3.70 43.02
CA THR A 87 8.39 5.04 43.52
C THR A 87 8.35 4.95 45.04
N GLY A 88 9.48 5.28 45.66
CA GLY A 88 9.58 5.42 47.11
C GLY A 88 8.69 6.53 47.62
N LYS A 89 7.44 6.20 47.96
CA LYS A 89 6.65 6.98 48.91
C LYS A 89 7.08 6.62 50.33
N GLY A 90 8.14 7.26 50.82
CA GLY A 90 8.24 7.64 52.24
C GLY A 90 7.69 9.07 52.32
N GLY A 91 6.62 9.39 53.05
CA GLY A 91 6.41 9.03 54.44
C GLY A 91 7.27 9.94 55.31
N GLY A 92 6.81 11.16 55.60
CA GLY A 92 7.54 12.09 56.46
C GLY A 92 6.97 13.51 56.50
N LYS A 93 5.75 13.68 56.99
CA LYS A 93 5.38 14.83 57.84
C LYS A 93 5.84 14.49 59.27
N PRO A 94 6.21 15.45 60.13
CA PRO A 94 5.34 16.55 60.56
C PRO A 94 5.69 17.92 60.00
#